data_AF-A0A321LHV3-F1
#
_entry.id   AF-A0A321LHV3-F1
#
_cell.length_a   1.000
_cell.length_b   1.000
_cell.length_c   1.000
_cell.angle_alpha   90.00
_cell.angle_beta   90.00
_cell.angle_gamma   90.00
#
_symmetry.space_group_name_H-M   'P 1'
#
loop_
_entity.id
_entity.type
_entity.pdbx_description
1 polymer ?
#
loop_
_entity_poly.entity_id
_entity_poly.type
_entity_poly.pdbx_seq_one_letter_code
_entity_poly.pdbx_strand_id
1 'polypeptide(L)'
;MPALFIIGNTNQYTFANSVLAAHIREKDAGRTGLTDVFVLHSPESEKFLSQHDEWKNVLQKQGVDVSIFAPFTVDLSKGETALKLVTRHIERALTSIDRREDLYVDFTNGTSQYKNILSNIAYVLGIKRQFILDRSVIASSVRTFTNDSGRFFTEDEIRSAYVELPDPVLLDSIAPTWLTEVRRFSIAAKDAAETLKTICGPGLVDLQTFEADITNAVTSWFVGEKRADASALGSAVRHVGRAFEDLIRGVYSIVAGGTVTGSKTVNAMLLEVSALLSVVAADYEPQLLREIADFLQQLRNKSTHEPASRDFGRIRARISTELLLATVQYFKILNAEGLLHRQLTPAVQTNQKYALGGRPGETYYFGLDGDDTGRELERLFQIEGKPEAIAKFSKAVDSAISAVSKRVVEDPINGKIIFSSGDDLLFEGIYVPKAIEDLRLAYREKSRGCTCSIGFGTTLKETYVALKMAKASPGKDCVVGIELVRKP
;
A
#
# COMPACT_ATOMS: atom_id res chain seq x y z
N MET A 1 12.21 37.39 1.68
CA MET A 1 12.64 38.04 0.43
C MET A 1 11.46 37.96 -0.53
N PRO A 2 10.93 39.08 -1.03
CA PRO A 2 9.70 39.09 -1.81
C PRO A 2 9.90 38.54 -3.21
N ALA A 3 9.27 37.40 -3.50
CA ALA A 3 9.39 36.74 -4.79
C ALA A 3 8.04 36.64 -5.50
N LEU A 4 8.06 36.82 -6.82
CA LEU A 4 6.89 36.70 -7.68
C LEU A 4 6.99 35.47 -8.56
N PHE A 5 5.96 34.61 -8.53
CA PHE A 5 5.70 33.63 -9.57
C PHE A 5 4.68 34.19 -10.55
N ILE A 6 5.04 34.21 -11.84
CA ILE A 6 4.21 34.76 -12.91
C ILE A 6 4.35 33.91 -14.16
N ILE A 7 3.34 33.94 -15.02
CA ILE A 7 3.36 33.22 -16.30
C ILE A 7 3.83 34.17 -17.41
N GLY A 8 4.66 33.67 -18.32
CA GLY A 8 5.03 34.39 -19.54
C GLY A 8 3.80 34.74 -20.39
N ASN A 9 3.89 35.81 -21.19
CA ASN A 9 2.80 36.25 -22.04
C ASN A 9 3.31 36.72 -23.40
N THR A 10 2.56 36.45 -24.47
CA THR A 10 2.79 37.06 -25.79
C THR A 10 2.30 38.50 -25.86
N ASN A 11 1.73 39.02 -24.77
CA ASN A 11 1.43 40.44 -24.59
C ASN A 11 2.41 41.03 -23.54
N GLN A 12 3.42 41.76 -24.02
CA GLN A 12 4.43 42.39 -23.16
C GLN A 12 3.86 43.42 -22.19
N TYR A 13 2.78 44.10 -22.56
CA TYR A 13 2.16 45.12 -21.72
C TYR A 13 1.51 44.49 -20.48
N THR A 14 0.72 43.42 -20.68
CA THR A 14 0.11 42.68 -19.56
C THR A 14 1.18 42.08 -18.65
N PHE A 15 2.24 41.50 -19.25
CA PHE A 15 3.34 40.92 -18.48
C PHE A 15 4.03 41.97 -17.60
N ALA A 16 4.44 43.10 -18.19
CA ALA A 16 5.12 44.17 -17.48
C ALA A 16 4.24 44.80 -16.40
N ASN A 17 2.98 45.11 -16.72
CA ASN A 17 2.06 45.72 -15.76
C ASN A 17 1.83 44.82 -14.54
N SER A 18 1.73 43.50 -14.72
CA SER A 18 1.61 42.55 -13.61
C SER A 18 2.86 42.49 -12.72
N VAL A 19 4.06 42.48 -13.31
CA VAL A 19 5.30 42.51 -12.52
C VAL A 19 5.42 43.83 -11.76
N LEU A 20 5.14 44.94 -12.43
CA LEU A 20 5.14 46.27 -11.83
C LEU A 20 4.11 46.36 -10.69
N ALA A 21 2.93 45.75 -10.84
CA ALA A 21 1.91 45.69 -9.81
C ALA A 21 2.38 44.98 -8.54
N ALA A 22 2.97 43.80 -8.67
CA ALA A 22 3.55 43.08 -7.54
C ALA A 22 4.69 43.89 -6.88
N HIS A 23 5.52 44.57 -7.67
CA HIS A 23 6.60 45.42 -7.16
C HIS A 23 6.10 46.65 -6.39
N ILE A 24 5.11 47.36 -6.92
CA ILE A 24 4.47 48.50 -6.24
C ILE A 24 3.82 48.04 -4.94
N ARG A 25 3.12 46.88 -4.96
CA ARG A 25 2.48 46.31 -3.76
C ARG A 25 3.49 46.04 -2.63
N GLU A 26 4.70 45.57 -2.94
CA GLU A 26 5.76 45.40 -1.93
C GLU A 26 6.32 46.73 -1.44
N LYS A 27 6.47 47.73 -2.33
CA LYS A 27 6.86 49.09 -1.92
C LYS A 27 5.84 49.70 -0.96
N ASP A 28 4.55 49.50 -1.23
CA ASP A 28 3.45 49.97 -0.37
C ASP A 28 3.43 49.29 0.99
N ALA A 29 3.90 48.05 1.07
CA ALA A 29 4.09 47.31 2.32
C ALA A 29 5.35 47.78 3.09
N GLY A 30 6.02 48.85 2.65
CA GLY A 30 7.20 49.43 3.29
C GLY A 30 8.51 48.71 2.97
N ARG A 31 8.55 47.90 1.91
CA ARG A 31 9.73 47.11 1.51
C ARG A 31 10.40 47.71 0.26
N THR A 32 11.55 47.18 -0.13
CA THR A 32 12.35 47.68 -1.26
C THR A 32 11.81 47.27 -2.64
N GLY A 33 10.78 46.42 -2.68
CA GLY A 33 10.24 45.82 -3.90
C GLY A 33 10.56 44.32 -4.02
N LEU A 34 10.29 43.74 -5.19
CA LEU A 34 10.60 42.35 -5.52
C LEU A 34 12.11 42.09 -5.55
N THR A 35 12.54 40.93 -5.02
CA THR A 35 13.92 40.44 -5.10
C THR A 35 14.10 39.34 -6.15
N ASP A 36 13.04 38.63 -6.49
CA ASP A 36 13.07 37.50 -7.42
C ASP A 36 11.78 37.45 -8.24
N VAL A 37 11.89 37.19 -9.54
CA VAL A 37 10.75 37.02 -10.44
C VAL A 37 10.90 35.72 -11.21
N PHE A 38 10.18 34.69 -10.78
CA PHE A 38 10.13 33.38 -11.43
C PHE A 38 9.09 33.39 -12.55
N VAL A 39 9.54 33.26 -13.79
CA VAL A 39 8.66 33.31 -14.96
C VAL A 39 8.50 31.93 -15.56
N LEU A 40 7.29 31.39 -15.49
CA LEU A 40 6.92 30.15 -16.16
C LEU A 40 6.49 30.45 -17.60
N HIS A 41 7.32 30.12 -18.57
CA HIS A 41 7.05 30.36 -19.98
C HIS A 41 6.53 29.12 -20.71
N SER A 42 5.57 29.34 -21.62
CA SER A 42 5.43 28.49 -22.80
C SER A 42 6.54 28.83 -23.81
N PRO A 43 6.92 27.92 -24.73
CA PRO A 43 7.89 28.21 -25.79
C PRO A 43 7.55 29.47 -26.59
N GLU A 44 6.27 29.70 -26.87
CA GLU A 44 5.80 30.88 -27.61
C GLU A 44 5.98 32.17 -26.80
N SER A 45 5.67 32.13 -25.51
CA SER A 45 5.80 33.31 -24.64
C SER A 45 7.24 33.69 -24.35
N GLU A 46 8.14 32.72 -24.20
CA GLU A 46 9.58 32.98 -24.06
C GLU A 46 10.11 33.62 -25.33
N LYS A 47 9.80 33.02 -26.50
CA LYS A 47 10.25 33.53 -27.78
C LYS A 47 9.75 34.95 -28.04
N PHE A 48 8.51 35.24 -27.67
CA PHE A 48 7.95 36.58 -27.84
C PHE A 48 8.65 37.60 -26.92
N LEU A 49 8.78 37.31 -25.63
CA LEU A 49 9.34 38.25 -24.64
C LEU A 49 10.86 38.42 -24.77
N SER A 50 11.57 37.44 -25.34
CA SER A 50 13.00 37.55 -25.61
C SER A 50 13.31 38.41 -26.84
N GLN A 51 12.34 38.56 -27.75
CA GLN A 51 12.44 39.40 -28.96
C GLN A 51 12.01 40.86 -28.75
N HIS A 52 11.39 41.20 -27.62
CA HIS A 52 10.90 42.55 -27.33
C HIS A 52 11.51 43.03 -26.01
N ASP A 53 12.30 44.11 -26.03
CA ASP A 53 12.98 44.64 -24.84
C ASP A 53 12.25 45.85 -24.22
N GLU A 54 11.17 46.33 -24.83
CA GLU A 54 10.45 47.52 -24.37
C GLU A 54 9.93 47.36 -22.93
N TRP A 55 9.38 46.20 -22.59
CA TRP A 55 8.93 45.91 -21.23
C TRP A 55 10.07 45.99 -20.20
N LYS A 56 11.28 45.55 -20.54
CA LYS A 56 12.46 45.64 -19.65
C LYS A 56 12.78 47.10 -19.36
N ASN A 57 12.81 47.93 -20.41
CA ASN A 57 13.08 49.36 -20.28
C ASN A 57 12.05 50.07 -19.40
N VAL A 58 10.77 49.71 -19.53
CA VAL A 58 9.70 50.26 -18.69
C VAL A 58 9.86 49.83 -17.24
N LEU A 59 10.10 48.55 -16.98
CA LEU A 59 10.31 48.03 -15.63
C LEU A 59 11.53 48.68 -14.95
N GLN A 60 12.65 48.84 -15.66
CA GLN A 60 13.84 49.52 -15.14
C GLN A 60 13.58 50.98 -14.80
N LYS A 61 12.84 51.71 -15.64
CA LYS A 61 12.45 53.10 -15.35
C LYS A 61 11.61 53.23 -14.07
N GLN A 62 10.86 52.18 -13.72
CA GLN A 62 10.04 52.11 -12.52
C GLN A 62 10.79 51.48 -11.32
N GLY A 63 12.10 51.24 -11.46
CA GLY A 63 12.97 50.74 -10.39
C GLY A 63 12.90 49.23 -10.16
N VAL A 64 12.38 48.46 -11.12
CA VAL A 64 12.47 47.00 -11.11
C VAL A 64 13.76 46.58 -11.81
N ASP A 65 14.66 45.92 -11.08
CA ASP A 65 15.85 45.34 -11.69
C ASP A 65 15.46 44.15 -12.57
N VAL A 66 16.00 44.07 -13.78
CA VAL A 66 15.74 42.97 -14.73
C VAL A 66 16.62 41.75 -14.43
N SER A 67 17.69 41.93 -13.64
CA SER A 67 18.59 40.83 -13.23
C SER A 67 17.91 39.81 -12.31
N ILE A 68 16.81 40.18 -11.65
CA ILE A 68 16.06 39.33 -10.72
C ILE A 68 15.15 38.31 -11.41
N PHE A 69 15.07 38.34 -12.74
CA PHE A 69 14.20 37.46 -13.51
C PHE A 69 14.85 36.09 -13.71
N ALA A 70 14.14 35.05 -13.27
CA ALA A 70 14.50 33.65 -13.45
C ALA A 70 13.50 32.98 -14.41
N PRO A 71 13.76 32.97 -15.72
CA PRO A 71 12.87 32.35 -16.70
C PRO A 71 13.00 30.83 -16.68
N PHE A 72 11.86 30.13 -16.81
CA PHE A 72 11.78 28.69 -16.98
C PHE A 72 10.76 28.34 -18.06
N THR A 73 11.26 27.78 -19.16
CA THR A 73 10.43 27.42 -20.31
C THR A 73 10.09 25.94 -20.29
N VAL A 74 8.79 25.64 -20.40
CA VAL A 74 8.29 24.27 -20.48
C VAL A 74 7.13 24.22 -21.46
N ASP A 75 7.00 23.13 -22.19
CA ASP A 75 5.87 22.87 -23.06
C ASP A 75 4.88 21.92 -22.35
N LEU A 76 3.82 22.49 -21.77
CA LEU A 76 2.79 21.73 -21.06
C LEU A 76 1.96 20.80 -21.96
N SER A 77 2.06 20.91 -23.30
CA SER A 77 1.41 19.95 -24.22
C SER A 77 2.00 18.54 -24.11
N LYS A 78 3.22 18.42 -23.55
CA LYS A 78 3.92 17.14 -23.32
C LYS A 78 3.43 16.35 -22.09
N GLY A 79 2.34 16.80 -21.46
CA GLY A 79 1.64 16.05 -20.40
C GLY A 79 2.45 15.85 -19.12
N GLU A 80 2.44 14.62 -18.58
CA GLU A 80 2.98 14.28 -17.25
C GLU A 80 4.46 14.65 -17.08
N THR A 81 5.28 14.42 -18.11
CA THR A 81 6.73 14.72 -18.06
C THR A 81 6.97 16.22 -17.87
N ALA A 82 6.20 17.07 -18.55
CA ALA A 82 6.27 18.52 -18.39
C ALA A 82 5.85 18.96 -16.99
N LEU A 83 4.79 18.36 -16.45
CA LEU A 83 4.33 18.65 -15.08
C LEU A 83 5.38 18.30 -14.02
N LYS A 84 6.07 17.16 -14.18
CA LYS A 84 7.19 16.77 -13.30
C LYS A 84 8.37 17.74 -13.37
N LEU A 85 8.61 18.37 -14.52
CA LEU A 85 9.65 19.39 -14.67
C LEU A 85 9.26 20.69 -13.97
N VAL A 86 8.02 21.14 -14.14
CA VAL A 86 7.49 22.32 -13.44
C VAL A 86 7.57 22.16 -11.94
N THR A 87 7.11 21.02 -11.42
CA THR A 87 7.09 20.74 -9.97
C THR A 87 8.50 20.81 -9.40
N ARG A 88 9.47 20.13 -10.03
CA ARG A 88 10.88 20.16 -9.62
C ARG A 88 11.49 21.56 -9.70
N HIS A 89 11.14 22.34 -10.71
CA HIS A 89 11.63 23.72 -10.84
C HIS A 89 11.10 24.59 -9.70
N ILE A 90 9.80 24.50 -9.40
CA ILE A 90 9.19 25.27 -8.32
C ILE A 90 9.74 24.84 -6.96
N GLU A 91 9.92 23.54 -6.70
CA GLU A 91 10.57 23.06 -5.47
C GLU A 91 11.97 23.64 -5.26
N ARG A 92 12.77 23.74 -6.33
CA ARG A 92 14.09 24.38 -6.30
C ARG A 92 14.01 25.88 -6.03
N ALA A 93 13.06 26.58 -6.64
CA ALA A 93 12.83 28.00 -6.40
C ALA A 93 12.39 28.26 -4.95
N LEU A 94 11.56 27.39 -4.38
CA LEU A 94 11.07 27.53 -3.00
C LEU A 94 12.14 27.20 -1.95
N THR A 95 13.05 26.26 -2.23
CA THR A 95 14.14 25.93 -1.30
C THR A 95 15.10 27.09 -1.11
N SER A 96 15.21 28.02 -2.08
CA SER A 96 15.94 29.27 -1.92
C SER A 96 15.17 30.38 -1.17
N ILE A 97 13.89 30.19 -0.85
CA ILE A 97 13.04 31.25 -0.27
C ILE A 97 12.60 30.89 1.14
N ASP A 98 13.10 31.66 2.10
CA ASP A 98 13.03 31.36 3.54
C ASP A 98 11.63 31.54 4.17
N ARG A 99 10.70 32.26 3.50
CA ARG A 99 9.35 32.56 4.04
C ARG A 99 8.27 32.56 2.97
N ARG A 100 7.24 31.72 3.14
CA ARG A 100 6.09 31.63 2.22
C ARG A 100 5.17 32.86 2.23
N GLU A 101 5.21 33.69 3.27
CA GLU A 101 4.42 34.93 3.37
C GLU A 101 4.92 36.04 2.41
N ASP A 102 6.16 35.91 1.95
CA ASP A 102 6.78 36.83 1.00
C ASP A 102 6.60 36.36 -0.47
N LEU A 103 5.85 35.27 -0.70
CA LEU A 103 5.62 34.72 -2.03
C LEU A 103 4.33 35.25 -2.64
N TYR A 104 4.47 35.75 -3.86
CA TYR A 104 3.38 36.22 -4.70
C TYR A 104 3.14 35.26 -5.85
N VAL A 105 1.88 35.10 -6.23
CA VAL A 105 1.50 34.43 -7.47
C VAL A 105 0.56 35.33 -8.25
N ASP A 106 0.92 35.69 -9.47
CA ASP A 106 0.07 36.47 -10.38
C ASP A 106 -0.56 35.57 -11.46
N PHE A 107 -1.89 35.59 -11.56
CA PHE A 107 -2.65 34.82 -12.55
C PHE A 107 -3.19 35.65 -13.72
N THR A 108 -2.72 36.89 -13.86
CA THR A 108 -3.14 37.77 -14.96
C THR A 108 -2.72 37.17 -16.31
N ASN A 109 -1.51 36.60 -16.37
CA ASN A 109 -0.83 36.21 -17.59
C ASN A 109 -0.98 34.73 -17.99
N GLY A 110 -0.69 34.44 -19.26
CA GLY A 110 -0.59 33.07 -19.78
C GLY A 110 -1.89 32.44 -20.25
N THR A 111 -1.80 31.22 -20.78
CA THR A 111 -2.96 30.45 -21.24
C THR A 111 -3.66 29.77 -20.07
N SER A 112 -4.92 29.34 -20.26
CA SER A 112 -5.71 28.65 -19.24
C SER A 112 -4.99 27.43 -18.65
N GLN A 113 -4.19 26.72 -19.45
CA GLN A 113 -3.44 25.55 -18.98
C GLN A 113 -2.35 25.94 -17.98
N TYR A 114 -1.54 26.96 -18.26
CA TYR A 114 -0.48 27.40 -17.36
C TYR A 114 -1.06 28.04 -16.10
N LYS A 115 -2.15 28.80 -16.23
CA LYS A 115 -2.87 29.37 -15.08
C LYS A 115 -3.36 28.28 -14.13
N ASN A 116 -3.98 27.23 -14.67
CA ASN A 116 -4.45 26.09 -13.87
C ASN A 116 -3.31 25.38 -13.14
N ILE A 117 -2.19 25.12 -13.83
CA ILE A 117 -1.03 24.49 -13.19
C ILE A 117 -0.46 25.37 -12.08
N LEU A 118 -0.23 26.65 -12.35
CA LEU A 118 0.31 27.57 -11.35
C LEU A 118 -0.64 27.73 -10.17
N SER A 119 -1.95 27.79 -10.41
CA SER A 119 -2.97 27.89 -9.36
C SER A 119 -3.02 26.65 -8.47
N ASN A 120 -3.00 25.45 -9.06
CA ASN A 120 -2.94 24.20 -8.31
C ASN A 120 -1.67 24.11 -7.46
N ILE A 121 -0.53 24.52 -8.01
CA ILE A 121 0.74 24.49 -7.29
C ILE A 121 0.73 25.53 -6.16
N ALA A 122 0.25 26.75 -6.41
CA ALA A 122 0.10 27.77 -5.38
C ALA A 122 -0.80 27.31 -4.22
N TYR A 123 -1.91 26.64 -4.54
CA TYR A 123 -2.80 26.02 -3.57
C TYR A 123 -2.08 24.96 -2.73
N VAL A 124 -1.45 23.97 -3.38
CA VAL A 124 -0.75 22.85 -2.69
C VAL A 124 0.36 23.36 -1.77
N LEU A 125 1.05 24.43 -2.17
CA LEU A 125 2.12 25.04 -1.40
C LEU A 125 1.61 26.00 -0.30
N GLY A 126 0.31 26.27 -0.25
CA GLY A 126 -0.29 27.20 0.71
C GLY A 126 0.17 28.64 0.52
N ILE A 127 0.42 29.07 -0.72
CA ILE A 127 0.78 30.46 -1.02
C ILE A 127 -0.48 31.32 -0.95
N LYS A 128 -0.56 32.18 0.08
CA LYS A 128 -1.75 32.99 0.37
C LYS A 128 -1.91 34.19 -0.55
N ARG A 129 -0.80 34.83 -0.93
CA ARG A 129 -0.80 36.11 -1.66
C ARG A 129 -0.91 35.87 -3.16
N GLN A 130 -2.14 35.65 -3.60
CA GLN A 130 -2.49 35.39 -5.00
C GLN A 130 -3.17 36.62 -5.59
N PHE A 131 -2.83 37.02 -6.81
CA PHE A 131 -3.31 38.27 -7.39
C PHE A 131 -3.73 38.15 -8.85
N ILE A 132 -4.55 39.11 -9.25
CA ILE A 132 -4.87 39.39 -10.65
C ILE A 132 -4.84 40.91 -10.89
N LEU A 133 -4.49 41.31 -12.10
CA LEU A 133 -4.70 42.66 -12.59
C LEU A 133 -6.08 42.74 -13.26
N ASP A 134 -7.08 43.24 -12.53
CA ASP A 134 -8.43 43.42 -13.03
C ASP A 134 -8.54 44.66 -13.91
N ARG A 135 -8.41 44.44 -15.22
CA ARG A 135 -8.46 45.48 -16.24
C ARG A 135 -9.82 46.18 -16.33
N SER A 136 -10.90 45.56 -15.83
CA SER A 136 -12.23 46.18 -15.86
C SER A 136 -12.29 47.42 -14.96
N VAL A 137 -11.50 47.45 -13.90
CA VAL A 137 -11.39 48.59 -12.98
C VAL A 137 -10.77 49.80 -13.69
N ILE A 138 -9.71 49.57 -14.48
CA ILE A 138 -9.01 50.63 -15.24
C ILE A 138 -9.90 51.21 -16.35
N ALA A 139 -10.65 50.35 -17.04
CA ALA A 139 -11.57 50.77 -18.10
C ALA A 139 -12.70 51.67 -17.59
N SER A 140 -13.06 51.56 -16.29
CA SER A 140 -14.11 52.37 -15.68
C SER A 140 -13.65 53.77 -15.26
N SER A 141 -12.36 53.93 -14.92
CA SER A 141 -11.76 55.23 -14.55
C SER A 141 -11.42 56.12 -15.74
N VAL A 142 -11.22 55.54 -16.92
CA VAL A 142 -10.91 56.25 -18.16
C VAL A 142 -12.13 56.21 -19.07
N ARG A 143 -13.03 57.20 -18.97
CA ARG A 143 -14.29 57.31 -19.74
C ARG A 143 -14.13 57.49 -21.27
N THR A 144 -13.00 57.12 -21.85
CA THR A 144 -12.72 57.30 -23.28
C THR A 144 -12.05 56.08 -23.90
N PHE A 145 -12.82 55.42 -24.76
CA PHE A 145 -12.41 54.70 -25.97
C PHE A 145 -11.72 53.31 -25.89
N THR A 146 -12.41 52.35 -26.49
CA THR A 146 -11.97 51.34 -27.48
C THR A 146 -10.50 50.84 -27.45
N ASN A 147 -10.35 49.51 -27.36
CA ASN A 147 -9.16 48.73 -27.78
C ASN A 147 -7.84 48.99 -27.05
N ASP A 148 -7.85 49.08 -25.71
CA ASP A 148 -6.64 49.29 -24.90
C ASP A 148 -5.74 48.03 -24.76
N SER A 149 -5.66 47.18 -25.79
CA SER A 149 -4.85 45.96 -25.81
C SER A 149 -3.36 46.25 -26.11
N GLY A 150 -2.77 47.28 -25.51
CA GLY A 150 -1.43 47.71 -25.94
C GLY A 150 -0.67 48.78 -25.18
N ARG A 151 -0.88 49.01 -23.87
CA ARG A 151 -0.13 50.06 -23.13
C ARG A 151 0.36 49.67 -21.74
N PHE A 152 1.40 50.34 -21.30
CA PHE A 152 1.88 50.31 -19.92
C PHE A 152 1.03 51.26 -19.05
N PHE A 153 0.62 50.78 -17.88
CA PHE A 153 -0.24 51.53 -16.96
C PHE A 153 0.59 52.41 -16.01
N THR A 154 -0.02 53.49 -15.51
CA THR A 154 0.59 54.31 -14.45
C THR A 154 0.52 53.59 -13.10
N GLU A 155 1.32 54.03 -12.11
CA GLU A 155 1.27 53.42 -10.77
C GLU A 155 -0.13 53.50 -10.15
N ASP A 156 -0.85 54.61 -10.32
CA ASP A 156 -2.20 54.80 -9.79
C ASP A 156 -3.22 53.84 -10.42
N GLU A 157 -3.13 53.66 -11.74
CA GLU A 157 -3.95 52.67 -12.45
C GLU A 157 -3.68 51.26 -11.97
N ILE A 158 -2.41 50.91 -11.76
CA ILE A 158 -1.99 49.60 -11.25
C ILE A 158 -2.49 49.38 -9.81
N ARG A 159 -2.34 50.36 -8.92
CA ARG A 159 -2.79 50.29 -7.52
C ARG A 159 -4.28 50.02 -7.42
N SER A 160 -5.07 50.65 -8.29
CA SER A 160 -6.53 50.46 -8.31
C SER A 160 -6.96 49.12 -8.91
N ALA A 161 -6.17 48.53 -9.81
CA ALA A 161 -6.53 47.33 -10.55
C ALA A 161 -5.90 46.04 -10.03
N TYR A 162 -4.88 46.10 -9.18
CA TYR A 162 -4.21 44.91 -8.67
C TYR A 162 -4.94 44.35 -7.46
N VAL A 163 -5.74 43.32 -7.71
CA VAL A 163 -6.67 42.73 -6.75
C VAL A 163 -6.06 41.45 -6.18
N GLU A 164 -6.06 41.36 -4.84
CA GLU A 164 -5.73 40.14 -4.11
C GLU A 164 -6.92 39.18 -4.17
N LEU A 165 -6.67 37.96 -4.63
CA LEU A 165 -7.67 36.89 -4.65
C LEU A 165 -7.94 36.39 -3.22
N PRO A 166 -9.11 35.76 -2.98
CA PRO A 166 -9.40 35.14 -1.69
C PRO A 166 -8.32 34.14 -1.28
N ASP A 167 -8.01 34.10 0.01
CA ASP A 167 -7.01 33.15 0.54
C ASP A 167 -7.40 31.72 0.14
N PRO A 168 -6.58 31.02 -0.66
CA PRO A 168 -6.87 29.66 -1.12
C PRO A 168 -7.08 28.68 0.04
N VAL A 169 -6.46 28.92 1.20
CA VAL A 169 -6.58 28.06 2.39
C VAL A 169 -8.00 28.12 2.96
N LEU A 170 -8.81 29.14 2.62
CA LEU A 170 -10.23 29.14 2.97
C LEU A 170 -11.00 27.99 2.31
N LEU A 171 -10.52 27.45 1.19
CA LEU A 171 -11.11 26.23 0.62
C LEU A 171 -10.99 25.05 1.58
N ASP A 172 -9.94 24.95 2.40
CA ASP A 172 -9.83 23.89 3.42
C ASP A 172 -10.90 23.99 4.52
N SER A 173 -11.55 25.15 4.66
CA SER A 173 -12.68 25.34 5.58
C SER A 173 -14.02 24.91 4.98
N ILE A 174 -14.17 25.00 3.64
CA ILE A 174 -15.43 24.75 2.91
C ILE A 174 -15.45 23.33 2.31
N ALA A 175 -14.36 22.94 1.67
CA ALA A 175 -14.08 21.63 1.12
C ALA A 175 -12.75 21.17 1.71
N PRO A 176 -12.76 20.67 2.94
CA PRO A 176 -11.54 20.25 3.60
C PRO A 176 -10.72 19.34 2.70
N THR A 177 -9.40 19.41 2.77
CA THR A 177 -8.45 18.54 2.06
C THR A 177 -8.85 17.06 2.09
N TRP A 178 -9.46 16.59 3.20
CA TRP A 178 -10.01 15.24 3.31
C TRP A 178 -11.23 14.96 2.43
N LEU A 179 -12.02 15.93 1.99
CA LEU A 179 -13.13 15.71 1.05
C LEU A 179 -12.60 15.34 -0.34
N THR A 180 -11.49 15.97 -0.75
CA THR A 180 -10.74 15.58 -1.95
C THR A 180 -10.11 14.20 -1.79
N GLU A 181 -9.54 13.89 -0.62
CA GLU A 181 -8.99 12.56 -0.35
C GLU A 181 -10.10 11.49 -0.25
N VAL A 182 -11.21 11.75 0.45
CA VAL A 182 -12.42 10.91 0.46
C VAL A 182 -12.87 10.66 -0.97
N ARG A 183 -12.95 11.69 -1.83
CA ARG A 183 -13.31 11.49 -3.23
C ARG A 183 -12.29 10.62 -3.99
N ARG A 184 -10.99 10.81 -3.79
CA ARG A 184 -9.95 9.96 -4.39
C ARG A 184 -10.07 8.52 -3.93
N PHE A 185 -10.32 8.31 -2.64
CA PHE A 185 -10.57 6.99 -2.07
C PHE A 185 -11.90 6.40 -2.50
N SER A 186 -12.96 7.20 -2.73
CA SER A 186 -14.22 6.74 -3.31
C SER A 186 -14.02 6.29 -4.76
N ILE A 187 -13.15 6.95 -5.52
CA ILE A 187 -12.75 6.47 -6.85
C ILE A 187 -11.99 5.14 -6.71
N ALA A 188 -11.01 5.06 -5.80
CA ALA A 188 -10.29 3.81 -5.54
C ALA A 188 -11.21 2.66 -5.04
N ALA A 189 -12.25 2.98 -4.26
CA ALA A 189 -13.26 2.03 -3.80
C ALA A 189 -14.09 1.49 -4.97
N LYS A 190 -14.48 2.37 -5.90
CA LYS A 190 -15.17 1.98 -7.14
C LYS A 190 -14.28 1.11 -8.04
N ASP A 191 -13.04 1.52 -8.25
CA ASP A 191 -12.05 0.74 -9.01
C ASP A 191 -11.80 -0.62 -8.37
N ALA A 192 -11.79 -0.69 -7.03
CA ALA A 192 -11.65 -1.93 -6.29
C ALA A 192 -12.88 -2.84 -6.45
N ALA A 193 -14.10 -2.28 -6.36
CA ALA A 193 -15.33 -3.01 -6.57
C ALA A 193 -15.44 -3.51 -8.03
N GLU A 194 -15.03 -2.70 -9.00
CA GLU A 194 -14.99 -3.08 -10.41
C GLU A 194 -13.94 -4.16 -10.67
N THR A 195 -12.76 -4.06 -10.03
CA THR A 195 -11.75 -5.13 -10.05
C THR A 195 -12.33 -6.43 -9.49
N LEU A 196 -13.01 -6.37 -8.34
CA LEU A 196 -13.64 -7.55 -7.73
C LEU A 196 -14.73 -8.14 -8.62
N LYS A 197 -15.51 -7.28 -9.30
CA LYS A 197 -16.49 -7.69 -10.31
C LYS A 197 -15.83 -8.40 -11.48
N THR A 198 -14.69 -7.90 -11.98
CA THR A 198 -13.93 -8.55 -13.06
C THR A 198 -13.39 -9.90 -12.63
N ILE A 199 -12.92 -10.04 -11.38
CA ILE A 199 -12.44 -11.31 -10.84
C ILE A 199 -13.60 -12.30 -10.67
N CYS A 200 -14.68 -11.88 -10.02
CA CYS A 200 -15.72 -12.80 -9.56
C CYS A 200 -16.83 -13.06 -10.59
N GLY A 201 -17.01 -12.16 -11.57
CA GLY A 201 -18.21 -12.17 -12.42
C GLY A 201 -19.47 -11.69 -11.67
N PRO A 202 -20.60 -11.53 -12.38
CA PRO A 202 -21.83 -11.00 -11.80
C PRO A 202 -22.51 -11.99 -10.83
N GLY A 203 -22.90 -11.50 -9.64
CA GLY A 203 -23.82 -12.21 -8.72
C GLY A 203 -23.18 -13.04 -7.61
N LEU A 204 -21.84 -13.14 -7.55
CA LEU A 204 -21.12 -13.94 -6.54
C LEU A 204 -20.74 -13.17 -5.26
N VAL A 205 -20.62 -11.85 -5.34
CA VAL A 205 -20.31 -10.96 -4.20
C VAL A 205 -21.22 -9.75 -4.24
N ASP A 206 -21.63 -9.26 -3.07
CA ASP A 206 -22.31 -7.98 -2.94
C ASP A 206 -21.31 -6.82 -3.12
N LEU A 207 -21.13 -6.43 -4.38
CA LEU A 207 -20.23 -5.35 -4.78
C LEU A 207 -20.63 -4.00 -4.19
N GLN A 208 -21.92 -3.77 -3.92
CA GLN A 208 -22.39 -2.53 -3.32
C GLN A 208 -21.97 -2.45 -1.86
N THR A 209 -22.11 -3.56 -1.13
CA THR A 209 -21.64 -3.65 0.26
C THR A 209 -20.13 -3.51 0.35
N PHE A 210 -19.36 -4.13 -0.57
CA PHE A 210 -17.91 -3.98 -0.61
C PHE A 210 -17.45 -2.53 -0.88
N GLU A 211 -18.03 -1.86 -1.89
CA GLU A 211 -17.74 -0.43 -2.17
C GLU A 211 -18.13 0.45 -0.97
N ALA A 212 -19.29 0.18 -0.37
CA ALA A 212 -19.79 0.92 0.77
C ALA A 212 -18.87 0.75 1.99
N ASP A 213 -18.36 -0.44 2.26
CA ASP A 213 -17.45 -0.66 3.40
C ASP A 213 -16.11 0.04 3.20
N ILE A 214 -15.52 0.07 1.99
CA ILE A 214 -14.31 0.88 1.74
C ILE A 214 -14.62 2.38 1.92
N THR A 215 -15.73 2.86 1.39
CA THR A 215 -16.14 4.27 1.50
C THR A 215 -16.40 4.67 2.96
N ASN A 216 -17.07 3.81 3.71
CA ASN A 216 -17.36 4.01 5.14
C ASN A 216 -16.10 3.93 5.99
N ALA A 217 -15.13 3.08 5.63
CA ALA A 217 -13.83 3.01 6.30
C ALA A 217 -13.11 4.37 6.21
N VAL A 218 -13.00 4.89 5.01
CA VAL A 218 -12.31 6.16 4.71
C VAL A 218 -13.05 7.33 5.36
N THR A 219 -14.38 7.38 5.24
CA THR A 219 -15.19 8.42 5.88
C THR A 219 -15.01 8.40 7.40
N SER A 220 -15.04 7.22 8.02
CA SER A 220 -14.85 7.06 9.46
C SER A 220 -13.45 7.45 9.91
N TRP A 221 -12.43 7.13 9.11
CA TRP A 221 -11.05 7.55 9.37
C TRP A 221 -10.94 9.08 9.41
N PHE A 222 -11.43 9.77 8.39
CA PHE A 222 -11.35 11.24 8.34
C PHE A 222 -12.21 11.94 9.38
N VAL A 223 -13.41 11.40 9.68
CA VAL A 223 -14.23 11.89 10.79
C VAL A 223 -13.47 11.75 12.12
N GLY A 224 -12.85 10.59 12.35
CA GLY A 224 -12.04 10.34 13.53
C GLY A 224 -10.84 11.28 13.66
N GLU A 225 -10.19 11.58 12.54
CA GLU A 225 -9.06 12.51 12.51
C GLU A 225 -9.46 13.96 12.82
N LYS A 226 -10.55 14.44 12.19
CA LYS A 226 -11.05 15.82 12.32
C LYS A 226 -11.73 16.08 13.66
N ARG A 227 -12.55 15.14 14.14
CA ARG A 227 -13.32 15.30 15.39
C ARG A 227 -12.60 14.75 16.62
N ALA A 228 -11.38 14.25 16.45
CA ALA A 228 -10.64 13.54 17.49
C ALA A 228 -11.45 12.37 18.09
N ASP A 229 -12.22 11.68 17.24
CA ASP A 229 -13.13 10.61 17.63
C ASP A 229 -12.45 9.24 17.46
N ALA A 230 -11.99 8.67 18.57
CA ALA A 230 -11.37 7.35 18.59
C ALA A 230 -12.33 6.21 18.19
N SER A 231 -13.63 6.38 18.42
CA SER A 231 -14.65 5.40 18.00
C SER A 231 -14.78 5.38 16.48
N ALA A 232 -14.74 6.56 15.84
CA ALA A 232 -14.72 6.66 14.38
C ALA A 232 -13.46 6.02 13.77
N LEU A 233 -12.28 6.21 14.39
CA LEU A 233 -11.04 5.52 13.97
C LEU A 233 -11.15 3.98 14.11
N GLY A 234 -11.75 3.48 15.19
CA GLY A 234 -12.01 2.05 15.36
C GLY A 234 -13.04 1.50 14.36
N SER A 235 -14.06 2.30 14.02
CA SER A 235 -15.03 1.97 12.97
C SER A 235 -14.36 1.87 11.60
N ALA A 236 -13.39 2.74 11.28
CA ALA A 236 -12.64 2.68 10.04
C ALA A 236 -11.97 1.31 9.82
N VAL A 237 -11.25 0.82 10.83
CA VAL A 237 -10.57 -0.48 10.79
C VAL A 237 -11.57 -1.64 10.69
N ARG A 238 -12.73 -1.54 11.34
CA ARG A 238 -13.78 -2.57 11.26
C ARG A 238 -14.41 -2.66 9.87
N HIS A 239 -14.62 -1.52 9.20
CA HIS A 239 -15.08 -1.49 7.82
C HIS A 239 -14.05 -2.09 6.86
N VAL A 240 -12.75 -1.78 7.04
CA VAL A 240 -11.68 -2.45 6.27
C VAL A 240 -11.71 -3.96 6.46
N GLY A 241 -11.87 -4.42 7.72
CA GLY A 241 -11.95 -5.85 8.00
C GLY A 241 -13.09 -6.53 7.25
N ARG A 242 -14.28 -5.94 7.21
CA ARG A 242 -15.42 -6.49 6.45
C ARG A 242 -15.16 -6.53 4.94
N ALA A 243 -14.67 -5.43 4.37
CA ALA A 243 -14.32 -5.39 2.96
C ALA A 243 -13.24 -6.43 2.61
N PHE A 244 -12.24 -6.64 3.46
CA PHE A 244 -11.24 -7.68 3.28
C PHE A 244 -11.85 -9.09 3.30
N GLU A 245 -12.77 -9.36 4.21
CA GLU A 245 -13.49 -10.65 4.24
C GLU A 245 -14.28 -10.88 2.94
N ASP A 246 -14.97 -9.86 2.42
CA ASP A 246 -15.72 -9.93 1.16
C ASP A 246 -14.80 -10.15 -0.04
N LEU A 247 -13.63 -9.48 -0.08
CA LEU A 247 -12.60 -9.70 -1.09
C LEU A 247 -12.14 -11.15 -1.11
N ILE A 248 -11.76 -11.69 0.05
CA ILE A 248 -11.27 -13.08 0.16
C ILE A 248 -12.37 -14.07 -0.21
N ARG A 249 -13.63 -13.85 0.21
CA ARG A 249 -14.76 -14.70 -0.18
C ARG A 249 -14.96 -14.70 -1.69
N GLY A 250 -14.90 -13.52 -2.31
CA GLY A 250 -15.00 -13.38 -3.76
C GLY A 250 -13.91 -14.17 -4.49
N VAL A 251 -12.64 -13.92 -4.15
CA VAL A 251 -11.51 -14.63 -4.75
C VAL A 251 -11.60 -16.14 -4.53
N TYR A 252 -11.92 -16.56 -3.30
CA TYR A 252 -12.07 -17.97 -2.97
C TYR A 252 -13.17 -18.64 -3.80
N SER A 253 -14.30 -17.96 -4.05
CA SER A 253 -15.38 -18.51 -4.86
C SER A 253 -14.93 -18.86 -6.29
N ILE A 254 -13.97 -18.11 -6.84
CA ILE A 254 -13.39 -18.37 -8.16
C ILE A 254 -12.40 -19.53 -8.10
N VAL A 255 -11.51 -19.51 -7.11
CA VAL A 255 -10.56 -20.60 -6.86
C VAL A 255 -11.26 -21.95 -6.63
N ALA A 256 -12.41 -21.93 -5.94
CA ALA A 256 -13.18 -23.12 -5.58
C ALA A 256 -14.20 -23.56 -6.66
N GLY A 257 -14.28 -22.89 -7.81
CA GLY A 257 -15.18 -23.29 -8.91
C GLY A 257 -16.66 -22.95 -8.70
N GLY A 258 -16.97 -21.86 -7.97
CA GLY A 258 -18.27 -21.18 -8.03
C GLY A 258 -19.35 -21.62 -7.02
N THR A 259 -19.10 -22.59 -6.14
CA THR A 259 -20.03 -22.92 -5.05
C THR A 259 -19.31 -23.07 -3.71
N VAL A 260 -19.41 -22.03 -2.87
CA VAL A 260 -18.99 -22.09 -1.46
C VAL A 260 -20.06 -22.88 -0.69
N THR A 261 -20.01 -24.21 -0.77
CA THR A 261 -20.90 -25.08 0.02
C THR A 261 -20.33 -25.25 1.43
N GLY A 262 -20.79 -24.39 2.34
CA GLY A 262 -20.50 -24.49 3.77
C GLY A 262 -19.94 -23.20 4.39
N SER A 263 -20.17 -23.04 5.69
CA SER A 263 -19.62 -21.95 6.52
C SER A 263 -18.12 -22.17 6.74
N LYS A 264 -17.30 -21.94 5.71
CA LYS A 264 -15.84 -21.85 5.89
C LYS A 264 -15.51 -20.50 6.51
N THR A 265 -14.55 -20.50 7.44
CA THR A 265 -14.01 -19.25 7.99
C THR A 265 -13.10 -18.58 6.96
N VAL A 266 -12.92 -17.26 7.09
CA VAL A 266 -12.03 -16.48 6.20
C VAL A 266 -10.59 -17.01 6.25
N ASN A 267 -10.14 -17.48 7.42
CA ASN A 267 -8.83 -18.11 7.58
C ASN A 267 -8.70 -19.42 6.79
N ALA A 268 -9.75 -20.24 6.75
CA ALA A 268 -9.75 -21.46 5.93
C ALA A 268 -9.72 -21.12 4.43
N MET A 269 -10.48 -20.11 4.00
CA MET A 269 -10.45 -19.62 2.62
C MET A 269 -9.07 -19.10 2.23
N LEU A 270 -8.42 -18.31 3.09
CA LEU A 270 -7.07 -17.79 2.88
C LEU A 270 -6.03 -18.91 2.73
N LEU A 271 -6.12 -19.96 3.55
CA LEU A 271 -5.22 -21.11 3.45
C LEU A 271 -5.34 -21.79 2.09
N GLU A 272 -6.56 -21.97 1.60
CA GLU A 272 -6.81 -22.61 0.30
C GLU A 272 -6.38 -21.73 -0.88
N VAL A 273 -6.66 -20.42 -0.82
CA VAL A 273 -6.18 -19.45 -1.81
C VAL A 273 -4.65 -19.39 -1.84
N SER A 274 -4.01 -19.29 -0.67
CA SER A 274 -2.54 -19.24 -0.57
C SER A 274 -1.89 -20.56 -1.02
N ALA A 275 -2.51 -21.71 -0.73
CA ALA A 275 -2.04 -23.01 -1.21
C ALA A 275 -2.12 -23.12 -2.74
N LEU A 276 -3.20 -22.65 -3.36
CA LEU A 276 -3.29 -22.59 -4.83
C LEU A 276 -2.19 -21.70 -5.40
N LEU A 277 -2.07 -20.47 -4.89
CA LEU A 277 -1.09 -19.50 -5.40
C LEU A 277 0.35 -19.96 -5.18
N SER A 278 0.63 -20.73 -4.13
CA SER A 278 1.94 -21.39 -3.95
C SER A 278 2.31 -22.36 -5.07
N VAL A 279 1.33 -22.85 -5.82
CA VAL A 279 1.53 -23.74 -6.97
C VAL A 279 1.53 -22.95 -8.29
N VAL A 280 0.55 -22.06 -8.49
CA VAL A 280 0.35 -21.38 -9.78
C VAL A 280 1.08 -20.05 -9.92
N ALA A 281 1.50 -19.47 -8.80
CA ALA A 281 2.03 -18.11 -8.70
C ALA A 281 3.08 -17.99 -7.58
N ALA A 282 4.00 -18.96 -7.47
CA ALA A 282 5.01 -18.99 -6.40
C ALA A 282 5.89 -17.73 -6.38
N ASP A 283 6.18 -17.16 -7.57
CA ASP A 283 6.96 -15.92 -7.74
C ASP A 283 6.19 -14.66 -7.29
N TYR A 284 4.91 -14.79 -6.94
CA TYR A 284 4.04 -13.71 -6.47
C TYR A 284 3.85 -13.74 -4.95
N GLU A 285 4.79 -14.30 -4.19
CA GLU A 285 4.84 -14.24 -2.71
C GLU A 285 3.49 -14.58 -2.01
N PRO A 286 2.90 -15.76 -2.25
CA PRO A 286 1.56 -16.11 -1.74
C PRO A 286 1.44 -16.16 -0.22
N GLN A 287 2.57 -16.24 0.51
CA GLN A 287 2.64 -16.10 1.97
C GLN A 287 2.27 -14.69 2.44
N LEU A 288 2.55 -13.66 1.64
CA LEU A 288 2.26 -12.26 1.97
C LEU A 288 0.76 -12.03 2.24
N LEU A 289 -0.12 -12.74 1.54
CA LEU A 289 -1.56 -12.67 1.79
C LEU A 289 -1.94 -13.06 3.21
N ARG A 290 -1.26 -14.07 3.76
CA ARG A 290 -1.49 -14.54 5.12
C ARG A 290 -0.96 -13.54 6.15
N GLU A 291 0.23 -12.99 5.90
CA GLU A 291 0.82 -11.95 6.73
C GLU A 291 -0.06 -10.69 6.78
N ILE A 292 -0.58 -10.26 5.63
CA ILE A 292 -1.53 -9.14 5.53
C ILE A 292 -2.81 -9.46 6.32
N ALA A 293 -3.38 -10.66 6.15
CA ALA A 293 -4.60 -11.05 6.84
C ALA A 293 -4.42 -11.08 8.36
N ASP A 294 -3.33 -11.70 8.84
CA ASP A 294 -3.00 -11.79 10.26
C ASP A 294 -2.77 -10.38 10.84
N PHE A 295 -2.08 -9.51 10.10
CA PHE A 295 -1.84 -8.14 10.53
C PHE A 295 -3.12 -7.30 10.56
N LEU A 296 -3.97 -7.36 9.54
CA LEU A 296 -5.28 -6.70 9.54
C LEU A 296 -6.17 -7.19 10.69
N GLN A 297 -6.15 -8.49 10.99
CA GLN A 297 -6.86 -9.07 12.13
C GLN A 297 -6.34 -8.52 13.47
N GLN A 298 -5.01 -8.43 13.63
CA GLN A 298 -4.40 -7.83 14.81
C GLN A 298 -4.79 -6.36 14.97
N LEU A 299 -4.75 -5.57 13.90
CA LEU A 299 -5.16 -4.16 13.91
C LEU A 299 -6.64 -4.02 14.30
N ARG A 300 -7.52 -4.89 13.78
CA ARG A 300 -8.95 -4.92 14.12
C ARG A 300 -9.20 -5.25 15.58
N ASN A 301 -8.55 -6.30 16.08
CA ASN A 301 -8.70 -6.75 17.47
C ASN A 301 -8.21 -5.66 18.45
N LYS A 302 -7.04 -5.07 18.19
CA LYS A 302 -6.52 -3.97 19.01
C LYS A 302 -7.40 -2.73 18.94
N SER A 303 -8.06 -2.45 17.81
CA SER A 303 -8.97 -1.30 17.70
C SER A 303 -10.33 -1.52 18.34
N THR A 304 -10.68 -2.78 18.65
CA THR A 304 -11.95 -3.16 19.29
C THR A 304 -11.83 -3.27 20.80
N HIS A 305 -10.68 -3.74 21.30
CA HIS A 305 -10.50 -4.08 22.72
C HIS A 305 -9.57 -3.14 23.49
N GLU A 306 -8.75 -2.34 22.80
CA GLU A 306 -7.86 -1.36 23.45
C GLU A 306 -8.22 0.05 22.99
N PRO A 307 -8.58 0.97 23.90
CA PRO A 307 -8.64 2.39 23.56
C PRO A 307 -7.23 2.88 23.24
N ALA A 308 -6.86 2.85 21.98
CA ALA A 308 -5.58 3.37 21.51
C ALA A 308 -5.55 4.89 21.68
N SER A 309 -4.36 5.45 21.94
CA SER A 309 -4.15 6.89 21.77
C SER A 309 -4.52 7.29 20.34
N ARG A 310 -5.03 8.50 20.17
CA ARG A 310 -5.45 9.07 18.87
C ARG A 310 -4.46 8.79 17.74
N ASP A 311 -3.18 9.01 17.98
CA ASP A 311 -2.14 8.88 16.94
C ASP A 311 -2.02 7.44 16.45
N PHE A 312 -2.02 6.47 17.36
CA PHE A 312 -2.06 5.06 17.00
C PHE A 312 -3.38 4.66 16.33
N GLY A 313 -4.52 5.21 16.74
CA GLY A 313 -5.80 4.98 16.04
C GLY A 313 -5.76 5.45 14.58
N ARG A 314 -5.18 6.64 14.34
CA ARG A 314 -4.99 7.20 12.98
C ARG A 314 -4.08 6.31 12.14
N ILE A 315 -2.95 5.88 12.71
CA ILE A 315 -1.99 5.01 12.03
C ILE A 315 -2.65 3.67 11.66
N ARG A 316 -3.39 3.05 12.58
CA ARG A 316 -4.09 1.78 12.33
C ARG A 316 -5.10 1.92 11.19
N ALA A 317 -5.96 2.94 11.23
CA ALA A 317 -6.96 3.17 10.20
C ALA A 317 -6.33 3.34 8.82
N ARG A 318 -5.30 4.20 8.71
CA ARG A 318 -4.59 4.44 7.44
C ARG A 318 -3.93 3.17 6.90
N ILE A 319 -3.12 2.49 7.71
CA ILE A 319 -2.40 1.28 7.29
C ILE A 319 -3.39 0.20 6.86
N SER A 320 -4.48 0.00 7.60
CA SER A 320 -5.51 -0.97 7.22
C SER A 320 -6.10 -0.66 5.84
N THR A 321 -6.49 0.60 5.58
CA THR A 321 -7.04 0.99 4.28
C THR A 321 -6.05 0.80 3.13
N GLU A 322 -4.80 1.23 3.30
CA GLU A 322 -3.77 1.09 2.27
C GLU A 322 -3.46 -0.39 1.97
N LEU A 323 -3.38 -1.25 2.98
CA LEU A 323 -3.18 -2.69 2.81
C LEU A 323 -4.33 -3.37 2.08
N LEU A 324 -5.58 -3.01 2.37
CA LEU A 324 -6.73 -3.54 1.65
C LEU A 324 -6.64 -3.21 0.15
N LEU A 325 -6.37 -1.94 -0.19
CA LEU A 325 -6.26 -1.51 -1.58
C LEU A 325 -5.08 -2.19 -2.29
N ALA A 326 -3.94 -2.33 -1.62
CA ALA A 326 -2.79 -3.07 -2.14
C ALA A 326 -3.14 -4.54 -2.41
N THR A 327 -3.91 -5.17 -1.52
CA THR A 327 -4.38 -6.56 -1.71
C THR A 327 -5.32 -6.69 -2.91
N VAL A 328 -6.20 -5.71 -3.14
CA VAL A 328 -7.03 -5.68 -4.34
C VAL A 328 -6.18 -5.59 -5.61
N GLN A 329 -5.15 -4.74 -5.62
CA GLN A 329 -4.23 -4.64 -6.76
C GLN A 329 -3.44 -5.93 -6.98
N TYR A 330 -3.02 -6.60 -5.90
CA TYR A 330 -2.37 -7.90 -5.98
C TYR A 330 -3.26 -8.92 -6.70
N PHE A 331 -4.54 -9.03 -6.31
CA PHE A 331 -5.47 -9.93 -7.00
C PHE A 331 -5.81 -9.48 -8.42
N LYS A 332 -5.81 -8.18 -8.71
CA LYS A 332 -5.96 -7.65 -10.07
C LYS A 332 -4.87 -8.18 -11.00
N ILE A 333 -3.61 -8.15 -10.55
CA ILE A 333 -2.46 -8.64 -11.32
C ILE A 333 -2.62 -10.14 -11.56
N LEU A 334 -2.88 -10.92 -10.50
CA LEU A 334 -3.09 -12.36 -10.61
C LEU A 334 -4.25 -12.71 -11.57
N ASN A 335 -5.31 -11.90 -11.59
CA ASN A 335 -6.43 -12.08 -12.49
C ASN A 335 -6.06 -11.80 -13.95
N ALA A 336 -5.34 -10.71 -14.20
CA ALA A 336 -4.88 -10.32 -15.54
C ALA A 336 -3.95 -11.37 -16.16
N GLU A 337 -3.11 -12.00 -15.34
CA GLU A 337 -2.24 -13.12 -15.71
C GLU A 337 -2.98 -14.47 -15.83
N GLY A 338 -4.30 -14.46 -15.57
CA GLY A 338 -5.16 -15.65 -15.60
C GLY A 338 -4.88 -16.66 -14.47
N LEU A 339 -4.08 -16.29 -13.47
CA LEU A 339 -3.61 -17.19 -12.41
C LEU A 339 -4.73 -17.56 -11.42
N LEU A 340 -5.73 -16.71 -11.24
CA LEU A 340 -6.92 -16.99 -10.42
C LEU A 340 -7.91 -17.94 -11.10
N HIS A 341 -7.96 -17.90 -12.43
CA HIS A 341 -8.86 -18.72 -13.26
C HIS A 341 -8.21 -19.99 -13.77
N ARG A 342 -6.90 -20.17 -13.54
CA ARG A 342 -6.28 -21.48 -13.58
C ARG A 342 -6.91 -22.31 -12.47
N GLN A 343 -8.04 -22.94 -12.81
CA GLN A 343 -8.33 -24.23 -12.22
C GLN A 343 -7.04 -25.02 -12.32
N LEU A 344 -6.68 -25.73 -11.26
CA LEU A 344 -5.75 -26.82 -11.38
C LEU A 344 -6.28 -27.69 -12.53
N THR A 345 -5.76 -27.52 -13.75
CA THR A 345 -5.84 -28.55 -14.77
C THR A 345 -5.32 -29.78 -14.04
N PRO A 346 -6.06 -30.89 -13.98
CA PRO A 346 -5.62 -32.07 -13.23
C PRO A 346 -4.47 -32.73 -13.99
N ALA A 347 -3.29 -32.12 -13.89
CA ALA A 347 -1.97 -32.53 -14.33
C ALA A 347 -1.03 -31.42 -13.82
N VAL A 348 -0.61 -31.38 -12.55
CA VAL A 348 0.03 -32.45 -11.78
C VAL A 348 -0.43 -32.36 -10.31
N GLN A 349 -1.70 -32.64 -10.03
CA GLN A 349 -1.89 -33.63 -8.98
C GLN A 349 -1.35 -34.90 -9.62
N THR A 350 -0.22 -35.39 -9.15
CA THR A 350 0.01 -36.81 -9.21
C THR A 350 -1.29 -37.44 -8.69
N ASN A 351 -2.11 -37.98 -9.60
CA ASN A 351 -3.26 -38.86 -9.35
C ASN A 351 -2.74 -40.18 -8.76
N GLN A 352 -1.80 -40.06 -7.83
CA GLN A 352 -1.38 -41.06 -6.90
C GLN A 352 -2.47 -40.97 -5.85
N LYS A 353 -3.58 -41.67 -6.11
CA LYS A 353 -4.52 -41.99 -5.06
C LYS A 353 -3.68 -42.69 -4.00
N TYR A 354 -3.59 -42.09 -2.83
CA TYR A 354 -2.89 -42.69 -1.72
C TYR A 354 -3.90 -43.49 -0.92
N ALA A 355 -3.63 -44.78 -0.73
CA ALA A 355 -4.33 -45.55 0.29
C ALA A 355 -3.73 -45.15 1.65
N LEU A 356 -4.59 -44.88 2.63
CA LEU A 356 -4.14 -44.67 4.01
C LEU A 356 -3.74 -46.02 4.61
N GLY A 357 -2.54 -46.06 5.20
CA GLY A 357 -2.00 -47.22 5.88
C GLY A 357 -0.77 -47.80 5.18
N GLY A 358 -0.31 -48.93 5.73
CA GLY A 358 0.75 -49.75 5.18
C GLY A 358 0.57 -51.17 5.65
N ARG A 359 1.31 -52.09 5.02
CA ARG A 359 1.26 -53.52 5.29
C ARG A 359 2.28 -53.86 6.37
N PRO A 360 1.85 -54.39 7.52
CA PRO A 360 2.78 -54.80 8.57
C PRO A 360 3.81 -55.81 8.03
N GLY A 361 5.08 -55.63 8.35
CA GLY A 361 6.18 -56.47 7.89
C GLY A 361 6.85 -56.03 6.57
N GLU A 362 6.30 -55.06 5.86
CA GLU A 362 6.97 -54.46 4.68
C GLU A 362 7.92 -53.33 5.07
N THR A 363 8.88 -53.02 4.20
CA THR A 363 9.87 -51.95 4.42
C THR A 363 9.37 -50.63 3.85
N TYR A 364 9.46 -49.56 4.66
CA TYR A 364 9.07 -48.21 4.27
C TYR A 364 10.12 -47.19 4.70
N TYR A 365 10.03 -45.99 4.12
CA TYR A 365 10.68 -44.80 4.64
C TYR A 365 9.75 -44.14 5.66
N PHE A 366 10.33 -43.65 6.75
CA PHE A 366 9.65 -42.99 7.86
C PHE A 366 10.30 -41.64 8.13
N GLY A 367 9.49 -40.59 8.13
CA GLY A 367 9.86 -39.25 8.56
C GLY A 367 9.16 -38.94 9.88
N LEU A 368 9.92 -38.48 10.86
CA LEU A 368 9.45 -38.01 12.16
C LEU A 368 9.90 -36.56 12.32
N ASP A 369 8.99 -35.73 12.81
CA ASP A 369 9.22 -34.30 13.03
C ASP A 369 8.48 -33.87 14.31
N GLY A 370 9.16 -33.10 15.16
CA GLY A 370 8.61 -32.57 16.40
C GLY A 370 7.42 -31.64 16.16
N ASP A 371 6.42 -31.73 17.04
CA ASP A 371 5.25 -30.86 16.95
C ASP A 371 5.47 -29.59 17.78
N ASP A 372 5.40 -28.44 17.10
CA ASP A 372 5.46 -27.10 17.74
C ASP A 372 6.76 -26.81 18.53
N THR A 373 7.85 -27.54 18.25
CA THR A 373 9.17 -27.34 18.89
C THR A 373 9.64 -25.89 18.81
N GLY A 374 9.51 -25.25 17.64
CA GLY A 374 9.86 -23.84 17.44
C GLY A 374 8.99 -22.87 18.25
N ARG A 375 7.69 -23.16 18.36
CA ARG A 375 6.75 -22.34 19.13
C ARG A 375 7.00 -22.44 20.63
N GLU A 376 7.35 -23.62 21.13
CA GLU A 376 7.71 -23.79 22.54
C GLU A 376 9.05 -23.12 22.84
N LEU A 377 10.00 -23.15 21.91
CA LEU A 377 11.25 -22.39 22.02
C LEU A 377 11.00 -20.87 22.08
N GLU A 378 10.14 -20.34 21.21
CA GLU A 378 9.68 -18.94 21.23
C GLU A 378 9.01 -18.57 22.56
N ARG A 379 8.18 -19.46 23.09
CA ARG A 379 7.55 -19.29 24.40
C ARG A 379 8.59 -19.18 25.52
N LEU A 380 9.61 -20.03 25.51
CA LEU A 380 10.70 -19.99 26.50
C LEU A 380 11.50 -18.68 26.41
N PHE A 381 11.72 -18.15 25.20
CA PHE A 381 12.32 -16.84 25.00
C PHE A 381 11.48 -15.70 25.60
N GLN A 382 10.16 -15.75 25.43
CA GLN A 382 9.26 -14.65 25.82
C GLN A 382 8.87 -14.68 27.31
N ILE A 383 8.68 -15.86 27.90
CA ILE A 383 8.09 -16.00 29.25
C ILE A 383 9.15 -16.23 30.32
N GLU A 384 10.11 -17.12 30.07
CA GLU A 384 11.10 -17.51 31.10
C GLU A 384 12.40 -16.70 31.01
N GLY A 385 12.84 -16.35 29.79
CA GLY A 385 14.00 -15.48 29.55
C GLY A 385 15.34 -15.99 30.12
N LYS A 386 15.40 -17.25 30.55
CA LYS A 386 16.55 -17.86 31.24
C LYS A 386 17.29 -18.83 30.31
N PRO A 387 18.60 -18.62 30.07
CA PRO A 387 19.41 -19.51 29.24
C PRO A 387 19.38 -20.98 29.68
N GLU A 388 19.24 -21.24 30.99
CA GLU A 388 19.24 -22.60 31.56
C GLU A 388 17.98 -23.39 31.16
N ALA A 389 16.82 -22.72 31.05
CA ALA A 389 15.58 -23.34 30.64
C ALA A 389 15.62 -23.76 29.16
N ILE A 390 16.19 -22.89 28.31
CA ILE A 390 16.40 -23.15 26.89
C ILE A 390 17.37 -24.31 26.69
N ALA A 391 18.51 -24.31 27.41
CA ALA A 391 19.47 -25.40 27.36
C ALA A 391 18.88 -26.73 27.85
N LYS A 392 18.01 -26.69 28.85
CA LYS A 392 17.31 -27.88 29.38
C LYS A 392 16.28 -28.42 28.40
N PHE A 393 15.56 -27.54 27.69
CA PHE A 393 14.61 -27.90 26.65
C PHE A 393 15.32 -28.53 25.44
N SER A 394 16.36 -27.89 24.91
CA SER A 394 17.17 -28.44 23.80
C SER A 394 17.74 -29.82 24.16
N LYS A 395 18.31 -30.00 25.36
CA LYS A 395 18.78 -31.32 25.81
C LYS A 395 17.66 -32.37 25.90
N ALA A 396 16.43 -31.97 26.22
CA ALA A 396 15.30 -32.90 26.28
C ALA A 396 14.88 -33.36 24.88
N VAL A 397 14.87 -32.46 23.90
CA VAL A 397 14.63 -32.79 22.48
C VAL A 397 15.73 -33.72 21.95
N ASP A 398 17.00 -33.39 22.19
CA ASP A 398 18.14 -34.23 21.77
C ASP A 398 18.07 -35.63 22.40
N SER A 399 17.68 -35.70 23.67
CA SER A 399 17.50 -36.97 24.39
C SER A 399 16.32 -37.78 23.81
N ALA A 400 15.24 -37.11 23.41
CA ALA A 400 14.10 -37.73 22.78
C ALA A 400 14.46 -38.34 21.43
N ILE A 401 15.12 -37.58 20.55
CA ILE A 401 15.57 -38.07 19.25
C ILE A 401 16.61 -39.17 19.38
N SER A 402 17.54 -39.08 20.34
CA SER A 402 18.49 -40.15 20.60
C SER A 402 17.81 -41.45 21.05
N ALA A 403 16.79 -41.35 21.91
CA ALA A 403 16.02 -42.49 22.38
C ALA A 403 15.20 -43.15 21.26
N VAL A 404 14.57 -42.33 20.41
CA VAL A 404 13.84 -42.81 19.23
C VAL A 404 14.79 -43.48 18.24
N SER A 405 15.92 -42.84 17.92
CA SER A 405 16.93 -43.36 17.01
C SER A 405 17.46 -44.74 17.44
N LYS A 406 17.66 -44.93 18.76
CA LYS A 406 18.05 -46.22 19.30
C LYS A 406 16.99 -47.30 19.09
N ARG A 407 15.71 -46.98 19.32
CA ARG A 407 14.60 -47.93 19.08
C ARG A 407 14.40 -48.25 17.61
N VAL A 408 14.71 -47.32 16.70
CA VAL A 408 14.62 -47.53 15.26
C VAL A 408 15.57 -48.64 14.80
N VAL A 409 16.79 -48.71 15.33
CA VAL A 409 17.80 -49.72 14.92
C VAL A 409 17.59 -51.09 15.59
N GLU A 410 16.71 -51.17 16.59
CA GLU A 410 16.40 -52.40 17.35
C GLU A 410 15.23 -53.18 16.71
N ASP A 411 15.11 -54.46 17.07
CA ASP A 411 13.96 -55.28 16.71
C ASP A 411 12.68 -54.72 17.37
N PRO A 412 11.53 -54.62 16.67
CA PRO A 412 11.23 -55.24 15.38
C PRO A 412 11.32 -54.31 14.16
N ILE A 413 11.82 -53.07 14.33
CA ILE A 413 11.91 -52.09 13.24
C ILE A 413 13.14 -52.39 12.35
N ASN A 414 14.26 -52.78 12.98
CA ASN A 414 15.53 -53.11 12.31
C ASN A 414 15.91 -52.05 11.25
N GLY A 415 15.75 -50.78 11.62
CA GLY A 415 15.80 -49.65 10.70
C GLY A 415 17.21 -49.13 10.45
N LYS A 416 17.39 -48.53 9.28
CA LYS A 416 18.58 -47.79 8.86
C LYS A 416 18.29 -46.30 8.88
N ILE A 417 18.95 -45.57 9.77
CA ILE A 417 18.83 -44.11 9.86
C ILE A 417 19.54 -43.47 8.67
N ILE A 418 18.82 -42.59 7.98
CA ILE A 418 19.31 -41.81 6.82
C ILE A 418 19.73 -40.42 7.29
N PHE A 419 18.95 -39.81 8.18
CA PHE A 419 19.21 -38.49 8.74
C PHE A 419 18.60 -38.36 10.14
N SER A 420 19.29 -37.69 11.06
CA SER A 420 18.80 -37.36 12.40
C SER A 420 19.45 -36.06 12.85
N SER A 421 18.65 -35.02 13.08
CA SER A 421 19.15 -33.71 13.54
C SER A 421 18.01 -32.91 14.17
N GLY A 422 18.29 -32.25 15.30
CA GLY A 422 17.27 -31.47 16.01
C GLY A 422 16.11 -32.36 16.44
N ASP A 423 14.89 -31.98 16.04
CA ASP A 423 13.66 -32.75 16.23
C ASP A 423 13.25 -33.60 15.02
N ASP A 424 14.05 -33.62 13.96
CA ASP A 424 13.80 -34.37 12.73
C ASP A 424 14.56 -35.71 12.69
N LEU A 425 13.89 -36.75 12.21
CA LEU A 425 14.46 -38.08 11.98
C LEU A 425 13.89 -38.71 10.70
N LEU A 426 14.78 -39.23 9.84
CA LEU A 426 14.44 -39.97 8.63
C LEU A 426 15.14 -41.33 8.65
N PHE A 427 14.38 -42.41 8.49
CA PHE A 427 14.92 -43.77 8.45
C PHE A 427 14.14 -44.67 7.48
N GLU A 428 14.76 -45.78 7.08
CA GLU A 428 14.14 -46.88 6.35
C GLU A 428 14.02 -48.07 7.30
N GLY A 429 12.88 -48.75 7.39
CA GLY A 429 12.71 -49.86 8.33
C GLY A 429 11.44 -50.67 8.11
N ILE A 430 11.27 -51.74 8.90
CA ILE A 430 10.10 -52.62 8.84
C ILE A 430 8.92 -51.94 9.53
N TYR A 431 7.78 -51.86 8.85
CA TYR A 431 6.56 -51.33 9.44
C TYR A 431 5.95 -52.33 10.42
N VAL A 432 6.07 -52.01 11.71
CA VAL A 432 5.38 -52.71 12.79
C VAL A 432 4.53 -51.68 13.53
N PRO A 433 3.20 -51.66 13.32
CA PRO A 433 2.34 -50.55 13.78
C PRO A 433 2.54 -50.16 15.24
N LYS A 434 2.61 -51.16 16.13
CA LYS A 434 2.84 -50.93 17.56
C LYS A 434 4.23 -50.33 17.84
N ALA A 435 5.28 -50.85 17.20
CA ALA A 435 6.64 -50.35 17.41
C ALA A 435 6.81 -48.92 16.90
N ILE A 436 6.15 -48.54 15.80
CA ILE A 436 6.15 -47.17 15.28
C ILE A 436 5.37 -46.23 16.21
N GLU A 437 4.23 -46.66 16.74
CA GLU A 437 3.49 -45.87 17.75
C GLU A 437 4.32 -45.70 19.04
N ASP A 438 5.04 -46.75 19.46
CA ASP A 438 5.95 -46.72 20.60
C ASP A 438 7.10 -45.72 20.42
N LEU A 439 7.47 -45.35 19.19
CA LEU A 439 8.43 -44.26 18.94
C LEU A 439 7.86 -42.90 19.34
N ARG A 440 6.59 -42.63 19.04
CA ARG A 440 5.93 -41.36 19.44
C ARG A 440 5.79 -41.26 20.95
N LEU A 441 5.42 -42.36 21.59
CA LEU A 441 5.37 -42.43 23.05
C LEU A 441 6.76 -42.22 23.67
N ALA A 442 7.80 -42.83 23.10
CA ALA A 442 9.18 -42.61 23.54
C ALA A 442 9.60 -41.14 23.43
N TYR A 443 9.30 -40.52 22.28
CA TYR A 443 9.59 -39.12 22.05
C TYR A 443 8.92 -38.26 23.11
N ARG A 444 7.61 -38.43 23.32
CA ARG A 444 6.82 -37.67 24.29
C ARG A 444 7.28 -37.82 25.72
N GLU A 445 7.65 -39.03 26.13
CA GLU A 445 8.18 -39.30 27.46
C GLU A 445 9.51 -38.57 27.70
N LYS A 446 10.42 -38.62 26.72
CA LYS A 446 11.78 -38.07 26.85
C LYS A 446 11.89 -36.57 26.59
N SER A 447 11.00 -36.03 25.76
CA SER A 447 10.87 -34.59 25.50
C SER A 447 10.15 -33.84 26.62
N ARG A 448 9.62 -34.54 27.63
CA ARG A 448 8.82 -34.00 28.74
C ARG A 448 7.48 -33.41 28.31
N GLY A 449 6.84 -34.04 27.32
CA GLY A 449 5.47 -33.72 26.93
C GLY A 449 5.29 -33.12 25.54
N CYS A 450 6.38 -32.78 24.83
CA CYS A 450 6.31 -32.43 23.41
C CYS A 450 5.95 -33.66 22.59
N THR A 451 5.11 -33.50 21.58
CA THR A 451 4.69 -34.60 20.71
C THR A 451 5.49 -34.61 19.42
N CYS A 452 5.36 -35.68 18.66
CA CYS A 452 5.92 -35.75 17.31
C CYS A 452 4.93 -36.44 16.38
N SER A 453 4.96 -36.03 15.12
CA SER A 453 4.17 -36.61 14.05
C SER A 453 5.06 -37.51 13.19
N ILE A 454 4.55 -38.66 12.75
CA ILE A 454 5.27 -39.60 11.88
C ILE A 454 4.50 -39.77 10.57
N GLY A 455 5.19 -39.59 9.46
CA GLY A 455 4.73 -39.94 8.12
C GLY A 455 5.53 -41.09 7.55
N PHE A 456 4.90 -42.05 6.87
CA PHE A 456 5.62 -43.13 6.20
C PHE A 456 5.06 -43.50 4.82
N GLY A 457 5.93 -44.02 3.96
CA GLY A 457 5.60 -44.44 2.60
C GLY A 457 6.70 -45.23 1.91
N THR A 458 6.40 -45.84 0.76
CA THR A 458 7.35 -46.69 0.01
C THR A 458 8.45 -45.87 -0.68
N THR A 459 8.21 -44.57 -0.83
CA THR A 459 9.18 -43.60 -1.37
C THR A 459 9.36 -42.41 -0.44
N LEU A 460 10.50 -41.71 -0.56
CA LEU A 460 10.74 -40.45 0.18
C LEU A 460 9.67 -39.39 -0.10
N LYS A 461 9.16 -39.32 -1.34
CA LYS A 461 8.07 -38.40 -1.72
C LYS A 461 6.78 -38.71 -0.95
N GLU A 462 6.42 -39.99 -0.84
CA GLU A 462 5.27 -40.41 -0.07
C GLU A 462 5.43 -40.11 1.42
N THR A 463 6.61 -40.39 1.95
CA THR A 463 6.97 -40.11 3.34
C THR A 463 6.79 -38.62 3.68
N TYR A 464 7.27 -37.74 2.79
CA TYR A 464 7.09 -36.29 2.94
C TYR A 464 5.61 -35.88 2.96
N VAL A 465 4.81 -36.39 2.02
CA VAL A 465 3.36 -36.08 1.96
C VAL A 465 2.64 -36.59 3.20
N ALA A 466 2.90 -37.84 3.61
CA ALA A 466 2.32 -38.44 4.81
C ALA A 466 2.66 -37.63 6.07
N LEU A 467 3.90 -37.16 6.18
CA LEU A 467 4.33 -36.35 7.33
C LEU A 467 3.61 -34.99 7.37
N LYS A 468 3.43 -34.33 6.21
CA LYS A 468 2.64 -33.09 6.15
C LYS A 468 1.17 -33.32 6.50
N MET A 469 0.58 -34.46 6.11
CA MET A 469 -0.78 -34.84 6.52
C MET A 469 -0.87 -35.09 8.03
N ALA A 470 0.14 -35.75 8.62
CA ALA A 470 0.20 -35.97 10.06
C ALA A 470 0.23 -34.63 10.82
N LYS A 471 1.12 -33.70 10.42
CA LYS A 471 1.24 -32.37 11.07
C LYS A 471 0.05 -31.43 10.83
N ALA A 472 -0.78 -31.69 9.80
CA ALA A 472 -2.01 -30.95 9.53
C ALA A 472 -3.24 -31.52 10.25
N SER A 473 -3.13 -32.72 10.85
CA SER A 473 -4.23 -33.37 11.55
C SER A 473 -4.59 -32.61 12.83
N PRO A 474 -5.88 -32.48 13.20
CA PRO A 474 -6.29 -31.84 14.44
C PRO A 474 -5.60 -32.47 15.66
N GLY A 475 -4.82 -31.68 16.40
CA GLY A 475 -4.07 -32.15 17.57
C GLY A 475 -2.68 -32.71 17.27
N LYS A 476 -2.28 -32.86 15.99
CA LYS A 476 -1.02 -33.49 15.57
C LYS A 476 -0.83 -34.84 16.25
N ASP A 477 0.38 -35.17 16.72
CA ASP A 477 0.66 -36.37 17.51
C ASP A 477 -0.03 -37.59 16.90
N CYS A 478 0.32 -37.91 15.65
CA CYS A 478 -0.26 -39.04 14.93
C CYS A 478 0.75 -39.71 13.98
N VAL A 479 0.44 -40.95 13.61
CA VAL A 479 1.16 -41.68 12.54
C VAL A 479 0.25 -41.74 11.32
N VAL A 480 0.79 -41.32 10.17
CA VAL A 480 0.09 -41.40 8.88
C VAL A 480 0.96 -42.20 7.91
N GLY A 481 0.37 -43.23 7.31
CA GLY A 481 0.97 -44.01 6.23
C GLY A 481 0.27 -43.74 4.91
N ILE A 482 1.03 -43.63 3.83
CA ILE A 482 0.45 -43.56 2.49
C ILE A 482 1.13 -44.52 1.52
N GLU A 483 0.31 -45.19 0.69
CA GLU A 483 0.76 -46.00 -0.44
C GLU A 483 0.12 -45.53 -1.74
N LEU A 484 0.94 -45.35 -2.76
CA LEU A 484 0.56 -45.21 -4.16
C LEU A 484 -0.37 -46.33 -4.63
N VAL A 485 -1.64 -46.01 -4.89
CA VAL A 485 -2.57 -46.91 -5.61
C VAL A 485 -2.10 -46.96 -7.06
N ARG A 486 -1.36 -48.02 -7.40
CA ARG A 486 -1.08 -48.37 -8.80
C ARG A 486 -2.41 -48.78 -9.43
N LYS A 487 -2.85 -48.06 -10.47
CA LYS A 487 -3.96 -48.53 -11.30
C LYS A 487 -3.54 -49.89 -11.91
N PRO A 488 -4.41 -50.92 -11.87
CA PRO A 488 -4.15 -52.17 -12.57
C PRO A 488 -3.99 -51.95 -14.08
#